data_AF-A0A0V1NVP8-F1
#
_entry.id   AF-A0A0V1NVP8-F1
#
_cell.length_a   1.000
_cell.length_b   1.000
_cell.length_c   1.000
_cell.angle_alpha   90.00
_cell.angle_beta   90.00
_cell.angle_gamma   90.00
#
_symmetry.space_group_name_H-M   'P 1'
#
loop_
_entity.id
_entity.type
_entity.pdbx_description
1 polymer ?
#
loop_
_entity_poly.entity_id
_entity_poly.type
_entity_poly.pdbx_seq_one_letter_code
_entity_poly.pdbx_strand_id
1 'polypeptide(L)'
;MAGLQADETPCVNGKLSGTRVCLLLDTGAVVSVIPESLWQITSGGEPLERETGTILLADGRRMCISGVGVVPLQLGRWRDVCR
;
A
#
# COMPACT_ATOMS: atom_id res chain seq x y z
N MET A 1 -10.54 20.26 -13.43
CA MET A 1 -10.41 19.13 -12.49
C MET A 1 -10.83 17.88 -13.23
N ALA A 2 -9.91 16.96 -13.51
CA ALA A 2 -10.26 15.69 -14.14
C ALA A 2 -10.86 14.80 -13.03
N GLY A 3 -12.18 14.59 -13.08
CA GLY A 3 -12.83 13.60 -12.23
C GLY A 3 -12.38 12.21 -12.64
N LEU A 4 -11.99 11.38 -11.68
CA LEU A 4 -11.84 9.94 -11.89
C LEU A 4 -13.19 9.40 -12.39
N GLN A 5 -13.18 8.62 -13.47
CA GLN A 5 -14.40 7.94 -13.91
C GLN A 5 -14.83 6.98 -12.80
N ALA A 6 -16.11 7.00 -12.44
CA ALA A 6 -16.66 6.37 -11.24
C ALA A 6 -16.61 4.82 -11.23
N ASP A 7 -15.96 4.20 -12.21
CA ASP A 7 -15.87 2.74 -12.38
C ASP A 7 -14.43 2.21 -12.37
N GLU A 8 -13.43 3.10 -12.28
CA GLU A 8 -12.03 2.68 -12.14
C GLU A 8 -11.65 2.68 -10.66
N THR A 9 -11.20 1.52 -10.17
CA THR A 9 -10.56 1.44 -8.84
C THR A 9 -9.40 2.44 -8.83
N PRO A 10 -9.33 3.38 -7.87
CA PRO A 10 -8.41 4.52 -7.93
C PRO A 10 -6.97 4.10 -7.63
N CYS A 11 -6.37 3.34 -8.54
CA CYS A 11 -5.03 2.80 -8.44
C CYS A 11 -4.02 3.77 -9.05
N VAL A 12 -2.89 3.96 -8.37
CA VAL A 12 -1.76 4.76 -8.86
C VAL A 12 -0.47 3.95 -8.88
N ASN A 13 0.36 4.23 -9.88
CA ASN A 13 1.67 3.62 -10.01
C ASN A 13 2.63 4.24 -8.99
N GLY A 14 3.28 3.38 -8.21
CA GLY A 14 4.27 3.75 -7.22
C GLY A 14 5.54 2.92 -7.32
N LYS A 15 6.56 3.36 -6.57
CA LYS A 15 7.73 2.53 -6.23
C LYS A 15 7.97 2.58 -4.74
N LEU A 16 8.15 1.40 -4.14
CA LEU A 16 8.60 1.24 -2.76
C LEU A 16 10.06 0.76 -2.79
N SER A 17 11.00 1.57 -2.32
CA SER A 17 12.45 1.28 -2.42
C SER A 17 12.90 0.84 -3.82
N GLY A 18 12.34 1.45 -4.88
CA GLY A 18 12.65 1.10 -6.27
C GLY A 18 11.81 -0.05 -6.87
N THR A 19 11.12 -0.85 -6.05
CA THR A 19 10.21 -1.91 -6.49
C THR A 19 8.90 -1.31 -6.99
N ARG A 20 8.54 -1.57 -8.24
CA ARG A 20 7.30 -1.05 -8.86
C ARG A 20 6.07 -1.74 -8.27
N VAL A 21 5.05 -0.95 -7.93
CA VAL A 21 3.80 -1.42 -7.32
C VAL A 21 2.59 -0.63 -7.80
N CYS A 22 1.41 -1.25 -7.74
CA CYS A 22 0.13 -0.57 -7.78
C CYS A 22 -0.35 -0.26 -6.37
N LEU A 23 -0.77 0.97 -6.14
CA LEU A 23 -1.29 1.42 -4.86
C LEU A 23 -2.73 1.84 -5.01
N LEU A 24 -3.61 1.29 -4.18
CA LEU A 24 -4.98 1.76 -4.06
C LEU A 24 -5.02 3.07 -3.27
N LEU A 25 -5.64 4.10 -3.84
CA LEU A 25 -5.98 5.33 -3.11
C LEU A 25 -7.29 5.12 -2.36
N ASP A 26 -7.18 4.73 -1.10
CA ASP A 26 -8.32 4.58 -0.19
C ASP A 26 -8.41 5.78 0.76
N THR A 27 -9.41 6.64 0.54
CA THR A 27 -9.66 7.81 1.41
C THR A 27 -10.20 7.43 2.79
N GLY A 28 -10.70 6.19 2.96
CA GLY A 28 -11.12 5.65 4.25
C GLY A 28 -9.97 5.07 5.09
N ALA A 29 -8.83 4.79 4.46
CA ALA A 29 -7.65 4.30 5.15
C ALA A 29 -6.85 5.47 5.75
N VAL A 30 -6.63 5.43 7.07
CA VAL A 30 -5.80 6.42 7.78
C VAL A 30 -4.30 6.08 7.79
N VAL A 31 -3.95 4.87 7.36
CA VAL A 31 -2.58 4.37 7.25
C VAL A 31 -2.39 3.67 5.90
N SER A 32 -1.15 3.64 5.41
CA SER A 32 -0.79 2.81 4.26
C SER A 32 -0.61 1.36 4.70
N VAL A 33 -1.14 0.42 3.92
CA VAL A 33 -1.05 -1.02 4.19
C VAL A 33 -0.38 -1.70 3.01
N ILE A 34 0.61 -2.54 3.30
CA ILE A 34 1.28 -3.38 2.30
C ILE A 34 1.32 -4.84 2.79
N PRO A 35 1.35 -5.83 1.89
CA PRO A 35 1.62 -7.22 2.26
C PRO A 35 3.00 -7.38 2.91
N GLU A 36 3.11 -8.26 3.89
CA GLU A 36 4.40 -8.56 4.55
C GLU A 36 5.44 -9.07 3.56
N SER A 37 5.05 -9.86 2.55
CA SER A 37 5.95 -10.31 1.49
C SER A 37 6.54 -9.14 0.69
N LEU A 38 5.77 -8.07 0.48
CA LEU A 38 6.25 -6.86 -0.20
C LEU A 38 7.17 -6.05 0.71
N TRP A 39 6.92 -6.03 2.02
CA TRP A 39 7.86 -5.45 2.98
C TRP A 39 9.23 -6.14 2.88
N GLN A 40 9.28 -7.47 2.93
CA GLN A 40 10.55 -8.22 2.85
C GLN A 40 11.38 -7.88 1.59
N ILE A 41 10.72 -7.67 0.45
CA ILE A 41 11.38 -7.27 -0.80
C ILE A 41 11.89 -5.83 -0.74
N THR A 42 11.11 -4.92 -0.15
CA THR A 42 11.33 -3.47 -0.23
C THR A 42 12.19 -2.92 0.91
N SER A 43 12.24 -3.61 2.05
CA SER A 43 13.06 -3.24 3.20
C SER A 43 14.47 -3.83 3.13
N GLY A 44 14.72 -4.77 2.22
CA GLY A 44 15.98 -5.54 2.20
C GLY A 44 16.08 -6.57 3.31
N GLY A 45 14.94 -7.00 3.87
CA GLY A 45 14.88 -7.96 4.97
C GLY A 45 14.92 -7.34 6.37
N GLU A 46 14.86 -6.01 6.48
CA GLU A 46 14.78 -5.36 7.79
C GLU A 46 13.52 -5.79 8.55
N PRO A 47 13.62 -6.07 9.86
CA PRO A 47 12.48 -6.49 10.67
C PRO A 47 11.47 -5.35 10.83
N LEU A 48 10.19 -5.70 10.94
CA LEU A 48 9.16 -4.75 11.35
C LEU A 48 9.31 -4.42 12.84
N GLU A 49 9.00 -3.18 13.21
CA GLU A 49 8.81 -2.83 14.60
C GLU A 49 7.60 -3.60 15.14
N ARG A 50 7.79 -4.21 16.31
CA ARG A 50 6.79 -5.08 16.92
C ARG A 50 5.66 -4.22 17.50
N GLU A 51 4.60 -4.07 16.71
CA GLU A 51 3.37 -3.40 17.11
C GLU A 51 2.20 -4.38 17.00
N THR A 52 1.28 -4.34 17.98
CA THR A 52 0.08 -5.18 17.95
C THR A 52 -1.10 -4.33 17.53
N GLY A 53 -1.58 -4.54 16.31
CA GLY A 53 -2.71 -3.79 15.75
C GLY A 53 -3.65 -4.67 14.93
N THR A 54 -4.85 -4.15 14.69
CA THR A 54 -5.80 -4.76 13.75
C THR A 54 -6.33 -3.72 12.78
N ILE A 55 -6.51 -4.13 11.53
CA ILE A 55 -7.17 -3.35 10.49
C ILE A 55 -8.61 -3.88 10.37
N LEU A 56 -9.59 -2.97 10.38
CA LEU A 56 -10.98 -3.29 10.09
C LEU A 56 -11.21 -3.24 8.58
N LEU A 57 -11.68 -4.34 8.01
CA LEU A 57 -12.03 -4.45 6.60
C LEU A 57 -13.47 -3.96 6.37
N ALA A 58 -13.79 -3.60 5.13
CA ALA A 58 -15.11 -3.09 4.75
C ALA A 58 -16.25 -4.07 5.04
N ASP A 59 -15.97 -5.38 5.06
CA ASP A 59 -16.93 -6.44 5.41
C ASP A 59 -17.06 -6.69 6.93
N GLY A 60 -16.41 -5.87 7.76
CA GLY A 60 -16.43 -5.95 9.22
C GLY A 60 -15.42 -6.94 9.81
N ARG A 61 -14.67 -7.69 8.99
CA ARG A 61 -13.60 -8.56 9.49
C ARG A 61 -12.42 -7.75 10.01
N ARG A 62 -11.69 -8.31 10.98
CA ARG A 62 -10.46 -7.70 11.52
C ARG A 62 -9.26 -8.54 11.11
N MET A 63 -8.22 -7.89 10.60
CA MET A 63 -6.97 -8.52 10.21
C MET A 63 -5.84 -8.03 11.12
N CYS A 64 -5.08 -8.94 11.71
CA CYS A 64 -3.89 -8.58 12.49
C CYS A 64 -2.79 -8.06 11.57
N ILE A 65 -2.05 -7.06 12.06
CA ILE A 65 -0.81 -6.61 11.39
C ILE A 65 0.39 -7.36 11.94
N SER A 66 1.41 -7.58 11.10
CA SER A 66 2.68 -8.18 11.52
C SER A 66 3.59 -7.19 12.25
N GLY A 67 3.38 -5.88 12.06
CA GLY A 67 4.12 -4.79 12.69
C GLY A 67 4.03 -3.50 11.89
N VAL A 68 4.92 -2.55 12.19
CA VAL A 68 5.00 -1.25 11.49
C VAL A 68 6.42 -0.98 10.99
N GLY A 69 6.53 -0.16 9.95
CA GLY A 69 7.80 0.19 9.34
C GLY A 69 7.67 1.35 8.36
N VAL A 70 8.81 1.90 7.97
CA VAL A 70 8.90 3.03 7.03
C VAL A 70 9.70 2.59 5.81
N VAL A 71 9.16 2.86 4.62
CA VAL A 71 9.80 2.57 3.34
C VAL A 71 9.66 3.78 2.41
N PRO A 72 10.69 4.16 1.65
CA PRO A 72 10.59 5.26 0.69
C PRO A 72 9.55 4.98 -0.40
N LEU A 73 8.57 5.87 -0.53
CA LEU A 73 7.55 5.82 -1.56
C LEU A 73 7.79 6.91 -2.61
N GLN A 74 7.80 6.51 -3.89
CA GLN A 74 7.83 7.41 -5.02
C GLN A 74 6.57 7.22 -5.86
N LEU A 75 5.78 8.29 -6.00
CA LEU A 75 4.62 8.33 -6.90
C LEU A 75 5.04 8.94 -8.23
N GLY A 76 4.56 8.40 -9.34
CA GLY A 76 4.90 8.93 -10.66
C GLY A 76 4.08 8.37 -11.80
N ARG A 77 4.11 9.07 -12.94
CA ARG A 77 3.44 8.65 -14.19
C ARG A 77 4.27 7.61 -14.93
N TRP A 78 4.41 6.43 -14.32
CA TRP A 78 5.00 5.27 -14.98
C TRP A 78 3.96 4.69 -15.93
N ARG A 79 4.35 4.38 -17.16
CA ARG A 79 3.50 3.58 -18.05
C ARG A 79 3.61 2.13 -17.56
N ASP A 80 2.49 1.40 -17.56
CA ASP A 80 2.46 -0.08 -17.50
C ASP A 80 2.50 -0.78 -16.12
N VAL A 81 1.87 -0.27 -15.06
CA VAL A 81 1.74 -1.07 -13.79
C VAL A 81 0.28 -1.27 -13.37
N CYS A 82 -0.54 -0.21 -13.31
CA CYS A 82 -1.98 -0.35 -13.07
C CYS A 82 -2.75 -0.23 -14.39
N ARG A 83 -3.57 -1.24 -14.67
CA ARG A 83 -4.60 -1.26 -15.72
C ARG A 83 -5.96 -1.13 -15.09
#